data_AF-A0ABD2PSC3-F1
#
_entry.id   AF-A0ABD2PSC3-F1
#
_cell.length_a   1.000
_cell.length_b   1.000
_cell.length_c   1.000
_cell.angle_alpha   90.00
_cell.angle_beta   90.00
_cell.angle_gamma   90.00
#
_symmetry.space_group_name_H-M   'P 1'
#
loop_
_entity.id
_entity.type
_entity.pdbx_description
1 polymer ?
#
loop_
_entity_poly.entity_id
_entity_poly.type
_entity_poly.pdbx_seq_one_letter_code
_entity_poly.pdbx_strand_id
1 'polypeptide(L)'
;MKADRYVKLPEPHFDMIVGGKLGQNGLPFHSIYIVPTSADSFKHACEIGATIYHRLRLIVKERYGHQCSCVTAKRAFAPPVPDTTT
;
A
#
# COMPACT_ATOMS: atom_id res chain seq x y z
N MET A 1 -31.68 -21.83 21.86
CA MET A 1 -30.33 -21.22 21.88
C MET A 1 -30.14 -20.43 20.61
N LYS A 2 -29.87 -19.11 20.68
CA LYS A 2 -29.40 -18.35 19.52
C LYS A 2 -27.92 -18.68 19.34
N ALA A 3 -27.53 -19.11 18.14
CA ALA A 3 -26.12 -19.27 17.82
C ALA A 3 -25.44 -17.91 17.93
N ASP A 4 -24.46 -17.77 18.81
CA ASP A 4 -23.57 -16.62 18.82
C ASP A 4 -22.87 -16.57 17.46
N ARG A 5 -23.24 -15.58 16.64
CA ARG A 5 -22.73 -15.44 15.29
C ARG A 5 -21.33 -14.86 15.42
N TYR A 6 -20.30 -15.69 15.32
CA TYR A 6 -18.91 -15.25 15.28
C TYR A 6 -18.73 -14.23 14.15
N VAL A 7 -18.47 -12.96 14.52
CA VAL A 7 -18.17 -11.88 13.57
C VAL A 7 -16.66 -11.83 13.36
N LYS A 8 -16.20 -12.18 12.16
CA LYS A 8 -14.80 -12.04 11.76
C LYS A 8 -14.59 -10.65 11.13
N LEU A 9 -13.56 -9.93 11.57
CA LEU A 9 -13.13 -8.69 10.92
C LEU A 9 -12.41 -9.01 9.60
N PRO A 10 -12.54 -8.15 8.56
CA PRO A 10 -11.88 -8.37 7.29
C PRO A 10 -10.38 -8.14 7.40
N GLU A 11 -9.60 -8.82 6.57
CA GLU A 11 -8.19 -8.54 6.39
C GLU A 11 -8.00 -7.16 5.71
N PRO A 12 -7.23 -6.23 6.29
CA PRO A 12 -7.04 -4.92 5.70
C PRO A 12 -6.11 -5.00 4.49
N HIS A 13 -6.51 -4.35 3.39
CA HIS A 13 -5.70 -4.18 2.19
C HIS A 13 -5.23 -2.74 2.11
N PHE A 14 -3.92 -2.52 2.08
CA PHE A 14 -3.32 -1.20 2.05
C PHE A 14 -2.78 -0.90 0.65
N ASP A 15 -3.36 0.07 -0.07
CA ASP A 15 -2.77 0.62 -1.30
C ASP A 15 -1.43 1.30 -0.95
N MET A 16 -0.32 0.71 -1.39
CA MET A 16 1.02 1.23 -1.11
C MET A 16 1.58 2.02 -2.28
N ILE A 17 1.40 1.49 -3.50
CA ILE A 17 1.88 2.09 -4.73
C ILE A 17 0.74 2.15 -5.74
N VAL A 18 0.62 3.28 -6.44
CA VAL A 18 -0.32 3.49 -7.54
C VAL A 18 0.44 3.65 -8.84
N GLY A 19 -0.12 3.07 -9.89
CA GLY A 19 0.37 3.15 -11.26
C GLY A 19 -0.77 3.40 -12.25
N GLY A 20 -0.57 2.99 -13.49
CA GLY A 20 -1.47 3.21 -14.60
C GLY A 20 -1.72 4.69 -14.84
N LYS A 21 -2.95 5.02 -15.27
CA LYS A 21 -3.36 6.39 -15.57
C LYS A 21 -3.27 7.35 -14.37
N LEU A 22 -3.44 6.82 -13.15
CA LEU A 22 -3.40 7.63 -11.93
C LEU A 22 -1.97 7.87 -11.43
N GLY A 23 -1.05 6.93 -11.68
CA GLY A 23 0.35 7.05 -11.25
C GLY A 23 1.24 7.82 -12.24
N GLN A 24 0.94 7.75 -13.54
CA GLN A 24 1.72 8.41 -14.61
C GLN A 24 3.24 8.18 -14.50
N ASN A 25 3.63 6.99 -14.07
CA ASN A 25 4.97 6.67 -13.60
C ASN A 25 5.57 5.43 -14.28
N GLY A 26 5.05 5.00 -15.43
CA GLY A 26 5.52 3.81 -16.15
C GLY A 26 5.06 2.47 -15.57
N LEU A 27 4.44 2.43 -14.38
CA LEU A 27 3.88 1.20 -13.81
C LEU A 27 2.57 0.84 -14.53
N PRO A 28 2.45 -0.32 -15.21
CA PRO A 28 1.21 -0.66 -15.95
C PRO A 28 0.03 -1.01 -15.03
N PHE A 29 0.30 -1.45 -13.79
CA PHE A 29 -0.71 -1.86 -12.82
C PHE A 29 -1.29 -0.66 -12.06
N HIS A 30 -2.59 -0.72 -11.74
CA HIS A 30 -3.30 0.39 -11.12
C HIS A 30 -2.98 0.60 -9.63
N SER A 31 -2.88 -0.46 -8.85
CA SER A 31 -2.56 -0.43 -7.41
C SER A 31 -1.74 -1.67 -7.04
N ILE A 32 -0.74 -1.49 -6.18
CA ILE A 32 0.00 -2.57 -5.49
C ILE A 32 -0.35 -2.49 -4.01
N TYR A 33 -0.82 -3.62 -3.48
CA TYR A 33 -1.33 -3.73 -2.12
C TYR A 33 -0.37 -4.47 -1.21
N ILE A 34 -0.44 -4.18 0.09
CA ILE A 34 0.04 -5.05 1.14
C ILE A 34 -1.14 -5.55 1.96
N VAL A 35 -1.15 -6.86 2.21
CA VAL A 35 -2.17 -7.55 3.01
C VAL A 35 -1.45 -8.29 4.15
N PRO A 36 -1.59 -7.84 5.42
CA PRO A 36 -0.93 -8.45 6.56
C PRO A 36 -1.62 -9.75 7.02
N THR A 37 -1.39 -10.86 6.31
CA THR A 37 -2.07 -12.15 6.57
C THR A 37 -1.61 -12.87 7.83
N SER A 38 -0.41 -12.57 8.34
CA SER A 38 0.17 -13.21 9.53
C SER A 38 -0.16 -12.49 10.84
N ALA A 39 -1.08 -11.51 10.83
CA ALA A 39 -1.42 -10.72 12.01
C ALA A 39 -2.45 -11.43 12.90
N ASP A 40 -2.23 -11.42 14.21
CA ASP A 40 -3.11 -12.09 15.19
C ASP A 40 -4.45 -11.37 15.42
N SER A 41 -4.56 -10.12 14.97
CA SER A 41 -5.78 -9.32 15.09
C SER A 41 -5.81 -8.22 14.02
N PHE A 42 -7.00 -7.65 13.79
CA PHE A 42 -7.16 -6.50 12.92
C PHE A 42 -6.30 -5.31 13.35
N LYS A 43 -6.15 -5.08 14.67
CA LYS A 43 -5.28 -4.04 15.23
C LYS A 43 -3.83 -4.28 14.86
N HIS A 44 -3.34 -5.51 15.07
CA HIS A 44 -1.97 -5.89 14.70
C HIS A 44 -1.74 -5.75 13.19
N ALA A 45 -2.72 -6.13 12.35
CA ALA A 45 -2.64 -5.94 10.90
C ALA A 45 -2.52 -4.45 10.52
N CYS A 46 -3.26 -3.56 11.22
CA CYS A 46 -3.16 -2.12 11.00
C CYS A 46 -1.80 -1.55 11.42
N GLU A 47 -1.24 -2.01 12.54
CA GLU A 47 0.10 -1.62 13.01
C GLU A 47 1.18 -2.04 12.00
N ILE A 48 1.09 -3.25 11.44
CA ILE A 48 1.98 -3.73 10.37
C ILE A 48 1.85 -2.86 9.12
N GLY A 49 0.62 -2.64 8.63
CA GLY A 49 0.35 -1.83 7.44
C GLY A 49 0.89 -0.40 7.57
N ALA A 50 0.63 0.27 8.69
CA ALA A 50 1.11 1.62 8.97
C ALA A 50 2.65 1.68 9.04
N THR A 51 3.27 0.70 9.70
CA THR A 51 4.73 0.61 9.81
C THR A 51 5.37 0.49 8.44
N ILE A 52 4.85 -0.40 7.58
CA ILE A 52 5.37 -0.59 6.23
C ILE A 52 5.15 0.67 5.40
N TYR A 53 3.98 1.29 5.47
CA TYR A 53 3.68 2.53 4.74
C TYR A 53 4.67 3.66 5.07
N HIS A 54 4.94 3.89 6.36
CA HIS A 54 5.90 4.91 6.78
C HIS A 54 7.34 4.59 6.37
N ARG A 55 7.74 3.31 6.42
CA ARG A 55 9.06 2.88 5.92
C ARG A 55 9.17 3.04 4.41
N LEU A 56 8.13 2.67 3.66
CA LEU A 56 8.07 2.85 2.22
C LEU A 56 8.23 4.30 1.82
N ARG A 57 7.60 5.24 2.55
CA ARG A 57 7.77 6.68 2.32
C ARG A 57 9.24 7.11 2.39
N LEU A 58 9.99 6.61 3.37
CA LEU A 58 11.41 6.92 3.53
C LEU A 58 12.23 6.36 2.36
N ILE A 59 11.97 5.11 1.98
CA ILE A 59 12.65 4.45 0.84
C ILE A 59 12.37 5.21 -0.47
N VAL A 60 11.12 5.59 -0.72
CA VAL A 60 10.74 6.35 -1.91
C VAL A 60 11.41 7.73 -1.92
N LYS A 61 11.44 8.42 -0.77
CA LYS A 61 12.12 9.70 -0.62
C LYS A 61 13.63 9.59 -0.90
N GLU A 62 14.27 8.55 -0.38
CA GLU A 62 15.71 8.32 -0.52
C GLU A 62 16.08 8.00 -1.97
N ARG A 63 15.29 7.16 -2.65
CA ARG A 63 15.59 6.68 -4.01
C ARG A 63 15.19 7.65 -5.11
N TYR A 64 14.07 8.35 -4.95
CA TYR A 64 13.44 9.14 -6.02
C TYR A 64 13.25 10.61 -5.67
N GLY A 65 13.75 11.03 -4.50
CA GLY A 65 13.65 12.40 -4.02
C GLY A 65 12.34 12.72 -3.30
N HIS A 66 12.32 13.90 -2.66
CA HIS A 66 11.21 14.31 -1.80
C HIS A 66 9.86 14.38 -2.51
N GLN A 67 9.83 14.85 -3.76
CA GLN A 67 8.59 15.00 -4.53
C GLN A 67 7.86 13.66 -4.74
N CYS A 68 8.61 12.57 -4.94
CA CYS A 68 8.05 11.23 -5.10
C CYS A 68 7.47 10.64 -3.80
N SER A 69 7.80 11.23 -2.63
CA SER A 69 7.26 10.82 -1.32
C SER A 69 5.94 11.49 -0.97
N CYS A 70 5.44 12.37 -1.85
CA CYS A 70 4.10 12.93 -1.77
C CYS A 70 3.04 11.86 -2.07
N VAL A 71 1.86 12.03 -1.49
CA VAL A 71 0.78 11.05 -1.60
C VAL A 71 -0.17 11.41 -2.74
N THR A 72 -0.66 10.41 -3.44
CA THR A 72 -1.70 10.57 -4.47
C THR A 72 -3.10 10.72 -3.82
N ALA A 73 -4.13 10.95 -4.63
CA ALA A 73 -5.53 10.97 -4.15
C ALA A 73 -5.96 9.67 -3.44
N LYS A 74 -5.33 8.54 -3.77
CA LYS A 74 -5.52 7.24 -3.12
C LYS A 74 -4.70 7.06 -1.84
N ARG A 75 -3.94 8.08 -1.44
CA ARG A 75 -3.02 8.05 -0.28
C ARG A 75 -1.88 7.04 -0.41
N ALA A 76 -1.59 6.61 -1.63
CA ALA A 76 -0.46 5.74 -1.98
C ALA A 76 0.63 6.53 -2.70
N PHE A 77 1.84 5.97 -2.80
CA PHE A 77 2.96 6.58 -3.52
C PHE A 77 2.93 6.26 -5.02
N ALA A 78 3.54 7.11 -5.84
CA ALA A 78 3.68 6.88 -7.28
C ALA A 78 5.16 7.06 -7.70
N PRO A 79 6.07 6.17 -7.26
CA PRO A 79 7.48 6.24 -7.65
C PRO A 79 7.63 5.98 -9.16
N PRO A 80 8.61 6.60 -9.83
CA PRO A 80 8.89 6.33 -11.23
C PRO A 80 9.40 4.90 -11.43
N VAL A 81 8.87 4.21 -12.44
CA VAL A 81 9.29 2.89 -12.89
C VAL A 81 9.85 3.05 -14.32
N PRO A 82 11.11 2.68 -14.58
CA PRO A 82 11.67 2.73 -15.92
C PRO A 82 10.89 1.83 -16.88
N ASP A 83 10.65 2.30 -18.11
CA ASP A 83 10.09 1.46 -19.16
C ASP A 83 11.08 0.32 -19.48
N THR A 84 10.71 -0.92 -19.17
CA THR A 84 11.51 -2.13 -19.45
C THR A 84 11.30 -2.67 -20.87
N THR A 85 10.72 -1.90 -21.78
CA THR A 85 10.35 -2.34 -23.14
C THR A 85 11.46 -2.15 -24.17
N THR A 86 12.72 -1.99 -23.75
CA THR A 86 13.90 -1.90 -24.64
C THR A 86 14.71 -3.18 -24.57
#